data_AF-A0AAX7URW2-F1
#
_entry.id   AF-A0AAX7URW2-F1
#
_cell.length_a   1.000
_cell.length_b   1.000
_cell.length_c   1.000
_cell.angle_alpha   90.00
_cell.angle_beta   90.00
_cell.angle_gamma   90.00
#
_symmetry.space_group_name_H-M   'P 1'
#
loop_
_entity.id
_entity.type
_entity.pdbx_description
1 polymer ?
#
loop_
_entity_poly.entity_id
_entity_poly.type
_entity_poly.pdbx_seq_one_letter_code
_entity_poly.pdbx_strand_id
1 'polypeptide(L)'
;MKLLVAGIFLILIVETNAQWYNFPIEAVKGAGDMWRAYSDMREANWKDSDKYFHARGNSDAAQRGAGGRWAAEVISNTREWVQERLGHGAEDSEADQAANRWGRDGNDPNHFRPEGLPNKY
;
A
#
# COMPACT_ATOMS: atom_id res chain seq x y z
N MET A 1 -23.37 10.91 -34.60
CA MET A 1 -23.17 9.57 -33.98
C MET A 1 -21.82 8.94 -34.29
N LYS A 2 -21.46 8.66 -35.55
CA LYS A 2 -20.20 7.94 -35.88
C LYS A 2 -18.91 8.62 -35.41
N LEU A 3 -18.80 9.95 -35.55
CA LEU A 3 -17.63 10.72 -35.09
C LEU A 3 -17.53 10.79 -33.56
N LEU A 4 -18.67 10.79 -32.86
CA LEU A 4 -18.72 10.84 -31.40
C LEU A 4 -18.31 9.48 -30.80
N VAL A 5 -18.76 8.39 -31.42
CA VAL A 5 -18.31 7.02 -31.07
C VAL A 5 -16.82 6.84 -31.37
N ALA A 6 -16.33 7.32 -32.50
CA ALA A 6 -14.89 7.28 -32.82
C ALA A 6 -14.05 8.10 -31.84
N GLY A 7 -14.54 9.26 -31.40
CA GLY A 7 -13.89 10.08 -30.37
C GLY A 7 -13.79 9.37 -29.01
N ILE A 8 -14.87 8.76 -28.54
CA ILE A 8 -14.86 7.95 -27.31
C ILE A 8 -13.86 6.79 -27.43
N PHE A 9 -13.84 6.10 -28.57
CA PHE A 9 -12.94 4.97 -28.80
C PHE A 9 -11.46 5.40 -28.77
N LEU A 10 -11.13 6.56 -29.34
CA LEU A 10 -9.78 7.12 -29.29
C LEU A 10 -9.36 7.50 -27.86
N ILE A 11 -10.25 8.10 -27.07
CA ILE A 11 -9.98 8.44 -25.67
C ILE A 11 -9.68 7.18 -24.86
N LEU A 12 -10.49 6.13 -25.01
CA LEU A 12 -10.29 4.86 -24.32
C LEU A 12 -8.94 4.20 -24.69
N ILE A 13 -8.57 4.22 -25.98
CA ILE A 13 -7.26 3.69 -26.42
C ILE A 13 -6.12 4.49 -25.80
N VAL A 14 -6.20 5.82 -25.78
CA VAL A 14 -5.13 6.65 -25.17
C VAL A 14 -5.02 6.40 -23.66
N GLU A 15 -6.15 6.34 -22.95
CA GLU A 15 -6.18 6.06 -21.51
C GLU A 15 -5.61 4.68 -21.17
N THR A 16 -6.04 3.64 -21.89
CA THR A 16 -5.53 2.27 -21.68
C THR A 16 -4.02 2.15 -21.95
N ASN A 17 -3.50 2.83 -22.97
CA ASN A 17 -2.06 2.87 -23.23
C ASN A 17 -1.30 3.64 -22.14
N ALA A 18 -1.81 4.80 -21.70
CA ALA A 18 -1.19 5.59 -20.64
C ALA A 18 -1.12 4.82 -19.32
N GLN A 19 -2.18 4.08 -18.97
CA GLN A 19 -2.23 3.28 -17.75
C GLN A 19 -1.22 2.11 -17.78
N TRP A 20 -0.94 1.54 -18.95
CA TRP A 20 0.09 0.51 -19.13
C TRP A 20 1.52 1.01 -18.83
N TYR A 21 1.82 2.26 -19.14
CA TYR A 21 3.14 2.86 -18.84
C TYR A 21 3.26 3.36 -17.40
N ASN A 22 2.17 3.87 -16.82
CA ASN A 22 2.20 4.39 -15.46
C ASN A 22 2.25 3.25 -14.42
N PHE A 23 1.52 2.16 -14.64
CA PHE A 23 1.40 1.07 -13.68
C PHE A 23 2.76 0.53 -13.15
N PRO A 24 3.76 0.21 -13.98
CA PRO A 24 5.07 -0.26 -13.49
C PRO A 24 5.80 0.79 -12.64
N ILE A 25 5.69 2.07 -13.01
CA ILE A 25 6.32 3.18 -12.27
C ILE A 25 5.64 3.34 -10.91
N GLU A 26 4.31 3.29 -10.87
CA GLU A 26 3.52 3.33 -9.64
C GLU A 26 3.86 2.14 -8.73
N ALA A 27 4.00 0.94 -9.29
CA ALA A 27 4.37 -0.27 -8.55
C ALA A 27 5.77 -0.17 -7.94
N VAL A 28 6.77 0.32 -8.67
CA VAL A 28 8.13 0.54 -8.15
C VAL A 28 8.13 1.58 -7.03
N LYS A 29 7.40 2.70 -7.20
CA LYS A 29 7.25 3.71 -6.17
C LYS A 29 6.55 3.16 -4.93
N GLY A 30 5.46 2.43 -5.11
CA GLY A 30 4.70 1.81 -4.02
C GLY A 30 5.52 0.76 -3.26
N ALA A 31 6.33 -0.05 -3.95
CA ALA A 31 7.28 -0.94 -3.30
C ALA A 31 8.33 -0.18 -2.47
N GLY A 32 8.82 0.97 -2.97
CA GLY A 32 9.69 1.88 -2.23
C GLY A 32 9.03 2.45 -0.97
N ASP A 33 7.74 2.77 -1.03
CA ASP A 33 6.96 3.24 0.12
C ASP A 33 6.79 2.14 1.18
N MET A 34 6.49 0.91 0.76
CA MET A 34 6.41 -0.24 1.64
C MET A 34 7.75 -0.51 2.35
N TRP A 35 8.86 -0.43 1.61
CA TRP A 35 10.21 -0.57 2.17
C TRP A 35 10.53 0.55 3.18
N ARG A 36 10.16 1.79 2.86
CA ARG A 36 10.34 2.93 3.76
C ARG A 36 9.53 2.76 5.05
N ALA A 37 8.29 2.30 4.96
CA ALA A 37 7.48 2.00 6.15
C ALA A 37 8.08 0.91 7.04
N TYR A 38 8.59 -0.16 6.43
CA TYR A 38 9.34 -1.18 7.16
C TYR A 38 10.62 -0.60 7.81
N SER A 39 11.38 0.21 7.07
CA SER A 39 12.63 0.80 7.57
C SER A 39 12.38 1.74 8.74
N ASP A 40 11.37 2.61 8.63
CA ASP A 40 10.97 3.52 9.71
C ASP A 40 10.44 2.77 10.93
N MET A 41 9.67 1.69 10.75
CA MET A 41 9.23 0.83 11.85
C MET A 41 10.42 0.26 12.63
N ARG A 42 11.44 -0.21 11.89
CA ARG A 42 12.67 -0.76 12.46
C ARG A 42 13.50 0.32 13.15
N GLU A 43 13.58 1.52 12.58
CA GLU A 43 14.29 2.66 13.16
C GLU A 43 13.59 3.20 14.42
N ALA A 44 12.26 3.33 14.37
CA ALA A 44 11.45 3.82 15.48
C ALA A 44 11.56 2.90 16.70
N ASN A 45 11.62 1.58 16.48
CA ASN A 45 11.66 0.56 17.52
C ASN A 45 10.65 0.88 18.66
N TRP A 46 9.43 1.27 18.25
CA TRP A 46 8.45 1.86 19.15
C TRP A 46 7.36 0.84 19.48
N LYS A 47 7.02 0.74 20.76
CA LYS A 47 6.01 -0.18 21.24
C LYS A 47 4.65 0.12 20.60
N ASP A 48 3.92 -0.94 20.22
CA ASP A 48 2.56 -0.86 19.69
C ASP A 48 2.42 -0.02 18.40
N SER A 49 3.52 0.17 17.65
CA SER A 49 3.54 0.97 16.40
C SER A 49 3.42 0.16 15.12
N ASP A 50 3.49 -1.17 15.18
CA ASP A 50 3.50 -2.05 14.02
C ASP A 50 2.30 -1.80 13.08
N LYS A 51 1.07 -1.79 13.60
CA LYS A 51 -0.16 -1.52 12.83
C LYS A 51 -0.18 -0.14 12.18
N TYR A 52 0.44 0.86 12.80
CA TYR A 52 0.62 2.18 12.19
C TYR A 52 1.48 2.11 10.93
N PHE A 53 2.64 1.45 11.01
CA PHE A 53 3.54 1.33 9.85
C PHE A 53 2.95 0.46 8.74
N HIS A 54 2.16 -0.56 9.08
CA HIS A 54 1.34 -1.33 8.14
C HIS A 54 0.37 -0.45 7.34
N ALA A 55 -0.45 0.33 8.05
CA ALA A 55 -1.42 1.22 7.44
C ALA A 55 -0.74 2.35 6.65
N ARG A 56 0.32 2.95 7.20
CA ARG A 56 1.05 4.05 6.53
C ARG A 56 1.73 3.60 5.25
N GLY A 57 2.43 2.46 5.27
CA GLY A 57 3.06 1.91 4.06
C GLY A 57 2.05 1.60 2.96
N ASN A 58 0.92 0.99 3.32
CA ASN A 58 -0.15 0.71 2.36
C ASN A 58 -0.84 1.98 1.84
N SER A 59 -1.03 2.99 2.68
CA SER A 59 -1.60 4.29 2.29
C SER A 59 -0.68 5.02 1.31
N ASP A 60 0.60 5.18 1.65
CA ASP A 60 1.60 5.83 0.80
C ASP A 60 1.70 5.14 -0.57
N ALA A 61 1.74 3.80 -0.58
CA ALA A 61 1.81 3.01 -1.80
C ALA A 61 0.52 3.13 -2.63
N ALA A 62 -0.66 3.05 -2.01
CA ALA A 62 -1.94 3.17 -2.71
C ALA A 62 -2.14 4.56 -3.33
N GLN A 63 -1.62 5.62 -2.70
CA GLN A 63 -1.64 6.99 -3.23
C GLN A 63 -0.82 7.13 -4.53
N ARG A 64 0.04 6.17 -4.87
CA ARG A 64 0.76 6.18 -6.15
C ARG A 64 -0.12 5.85 -7.34
N GLY A 65 -1.25 5.18 -7.13
CA GLY A 65 -2.13 4.69 -8.20
C GLY A 65 -2.33 3.18 -8.16
N ALA A 66 -2.88 2.63 -9.25
CA ALA A 66 -3.23 1.21 -9.34
C ALA A 66 -2.01 0.28 -9.17
N GLY A 67 -0.86 0.66 -9.73
CA GLY A 67 0.37 -0.12 -9.59
C GLY A 67 0.90 -0.13 -8.16
N GLY A 68 0.81 1.01 -7.47
CA GLY A 68 1.23 1.11 -6.07
C GLY A 68 0.30 0.35 -5.12
N ARG A 69 -1.02 0.41 -5.35
CA ARG A 69 -2.01 -0.42 -4.64
C ARG A 69 -1.73 -1.91 -4.82
N TRP A 70 -1.44 -2.34 -6.06
CA TRP A 70 -1.05 -3.72 -6.36
C TRP A 70 0.23 -4.13 -5.64
N ALA A 71 1.27 -3.29 -5.67
CA ALA A 71 2.54 -3.58 -5.00
C ALA A 71 2.34 -3.73 -3.48
N ALA A 72 1.54 -2.85 -2.87
CA ALA A 72 1.20 -2.93 -1.44
C ALA A 72 0.52 -4.25 -1.09
N GLU A 73 -0.44 -4.70 -1.91
CA GLU A 73 -1.13 -5.98 -1.72
C GLU A 73 -0.20 -7.19 -1.81
N VAL A 74 0.61 -7.27 -2.86
CA VAL A 74 1.56 -8.37 -3.04
C VAL A 74 2.57 -8.44 -1.89
N ILE A 75 3.12 -7.29 -1.49
CA ILE A 75 4.13 -7.23 -0.42
C ILE A 75 3.51 -7.57 0.94
N SER A 76 2.33 -7.05 1.27
CA SER A 76 1.62 -7.38 2.51
C SER A 76 1.34 -8.88 2.62
N ASN A 77 0.77 -9.50 1.58
CA ASN A 77 0.46 -10.94 1.58
C ASN A 77 1.73 -11.80 1.66
N THR A 78 2.81 -11.37 0.98
CA THR A 78 4.10 -12.07 1.04
C THR A 78 4.70 -12.00 2.45
N ARG A 79 4.64 -10.83 3.12
CA ARG A 79 5.12 -10.67 4.50
C ARG A 79 4.37 -11.60 5.45
N GLU A 80 3.04 -11.63 5.37
CA GLU A 80 2.20 -12.51 6.17
C GLU A 80 2.56 -13.98 5.98
N TRP A 81 2.65 -14.45 4.72
CA TRP A 81 3.03 -15.83 4.42
C TRP A 81 4.39 -16.21 5.02
N VAL A 82 5.37 -15.31 4.97
CA VAL A 82 6.68 -15.53 5.62
C VAL A 82 6.54 -15.57 7.14
N GLN A 83 5.75 -14.68 7.75
CA GLN A 83 5.56 -14.63 9.20
C GLN A 83 4.85 -15.88 9.75
N GLU A 84 3.79 -16.35 9.08
CA GLU A 84 3.09 -17.59 9.44
C GLU A 84 4.05 -18.78 9.44
N ARG A 85 4.93 -18.86 8.42
CA ARG A 85 5.96 -19.91 8.32
C ARG A 85 7.00 -19.85 9.44
N LEU A 86 7.21 -18.67 10.02
CA LEU A 86 8.12 -18.45 11.13
C LEU A 86 7.43 -18.57 12.51
N GLY A 87 6.15 -18.95 12.54
CA GLY A 87 5.41 -19.23 13.78
C GLY A 87 4.61 -18.05 14.33
N HIS A 88 4.29 -17.04 13.51
CA HIS A 88 3.39 -15.96 13.90
C HIS A 88 1.94 -16.48 14.06
N GLY A 89 1.22 -15.97 15.05
CA GLY A 89 -0.15 -16.41 15.37
C GLY A 89 -1.19 -15.89 14.39
N ALA A 90 -2.26 -16.65 14.18
CA ALA A 90 -3.32 -16.30 13.23
C ALA A 90 -4.06 -14.99 13.57
N GLU A 91 -4.29 -14.72 14.86
CA GLU A 91 -4.92 -13.47 15.33
C GLU A 91 -4.06 -12.24 15.01
N ASP A 92 -2.73 -12.36 15.14
CA ASP A 92 -1.81 -11.29 14.81
C ASP A 92 -1.77 -11.03 13.29
N SER A 93 -1.83 -12.09 12.47
CA SER A 93 -1.95 -12.00 11.01
C SER A 93 -3.23 -11.28 10.56
N GLU A 94 -4.38 -11.60 11.18
CA GLU A 94 -5.65 -10.94 10.85
C GLU A 94 -5.62 -9.43 11.16
N ALA A 95 -5.04 -9.05 12.30
CA ALA A 95 -4.89 -7.66 12.70
C ALA A 95 -3.94 -6.91 11.76
N ASP A 96 -2.82 -7.52 11.35
CA ASP A 96 -1.89 -6.96 10.35
C ASP A 96 -2.62 -6.69 9.03
N GLN A 97 -3.39 -7.67 8.57
CA GLN A 97 -4.16 -7.56 7.34
C GLN A 97 -5.25 -6.49 7.41
N ALA A 98 -5.90 -6.32 8.57
CA ALA A 98 -6.85 -5.23 8.79
C ALA A 98 -6.18 -3.86 8.66
N ALA A 99 -5.01 -3.67 9.28
CA ALA A 99 -4.25 -2.43 9.17
C ALA A 99 -3.74 -2.15 7.75
N ASN A 100 -3.26 -3.19 7.05
CA ASN A 100 -2.87 -3.11 5.65
C ASN A 100 -4.03 -2.60 4.78
N ARG A 101 -5.21 -3.22 4.90
CA ARG A 101 -6.41 -2.82 4.13
C ARG A 101 -6.87 -1.41 4.48
N TRP A 102 -6.92 -1.07 5.77
CA TRP A 102 -7.32 0.26 6.24
C TRP A 102 -6.57 1.38 5.52
N GLY A 103 -5.22 1.29 5.53
CA GLY A 103 -4.37 2.25 4.85
C GLY A 103 -4.53 2.19 3.33
N ARG A 104 -4.55 0.99 2.75
CA ARG A 104 -4.68 0.79 1.30
C ARG A 104 -5.97 1.38 0.74
N ASP A 105 -7.05 1.37 1.53
CA ASP A 105 -8.36 1.92 1.20
C ASP A 105 -8.46 3.44 1.42
N GLY A 106 -7.35 4.09 1.79
CA GLY A 106 -7.25 5.55 1.90
C GLY A 106 -7.69 6.13 3.24
N ASN A 107 -7.93 5.28 4.24
CA ASN A 107 -8.23 5.75 5.58
C ASN A 107 -6.96 6.27 6.29
N ASP A 108 -7.14 7.14 7.28
CA ASP A 108 -6.02 7.76 8.00
C ASP A 108 -5.23 6.71 8.81
N PRO A 109 -3.93 6.51 8.51
CA PRO A 109 -3.07 5.61 9.29
C PRO A 109 -2.93 6.01 10.76
N ASN A 110 -3.14 7.28 11.11
CA ASN A 110 -3.05 7.75 12.49
C ASN A 110 -4.09 7.13 13.41
N HIS A 111 -5.11 6.47 12.86
CA HIS A 111 -6.00 5.59 13.63
C HIS A 111 -5.24 4.57 14.49
N PHE A 112 -4.08 4.09 14.02
CA PHE A 112 -3.22 3.13 14.72
C PHE A 112 -1.99 3.77 15.38
N ARG A 113 -1.85 5.10 15.35
CA ARG A 113 -0.65 5.77 15.86
C ARG A 113 -0.59 5.67 17.39
N PRO A 114 0.46 5.07 17.98
CA PRO A 114 0.59 5.03 19.42
C PRO A 114 1.01 6.40 19.97
N GLU A 115 0.61 6.66 21.21
CA GLU A 115 0.99 7.88 21.91
C GLU A 115 2.52 8.02 21.99
N GLY A 116 3.02 9.22 21.73
CA GLY A 116 4.45 9.53 21.80
C GLY A 116 5.29 9.09 20.61
N LEU A 117 4.73 8.42 19.58
CA LEU A 117 5.50 8.10 18.38
C LEU A 117 6.03 9.39 17.73
N PRO A 118 7.35 9.54 17.50
CA PRO A 118 7.92 10.78 16.96
C PRO A 118 7.27 11.22 15.64
N ASN A 119 6.94 12.51 15.54
CA ASN A 119 6.21 13.09 14.40
C ASN A 119 6.91 12.98 13.03
N LYS A 120 8.18 12.59 13.00
CA LYS A 120 8.88 12.33 11.73
C LYS A 120 8.36 11.06 11.04
N TYR A 121 7.71 10.18 11.80
CA TYR A 121 7.11 8.94 11.32
C TYR A 121 5.62 9.12 11.09
#